data_AF-A0A526RRH1-F1
#
_entry.id   AF-A0A526RRH1-F1
#
_cell.length_a   1.000
_cell.length_b   1.000
_cell.length_c   1.000
_cell.angle_alpha   90.00
_cell.angle_beta   90.00
_cell.angle_gamma   90.00
#
_symmetry.space_group_name_H-M   'P 1'
#
loop_
_entity.id
_entity.type
_entity.pdbx_description
1 polymer ?
#
loop_
_entity_poly.entity_id
_entity_poly.type
_entity_poly.pdbx_seq_one_letter_code
_entity_poly.pdbx_strand_id
1 'polypeptide(L)'
;MAGQGEKSDSILYTDEFETVLRSEYDAILARRKALGVDASKDAGGGKPDSVAKGDPAWLFGVALSGGGIRSASFCLGALQALDQYKLIPRIDYLSTVSGGGYIGSAMIADMTRQELEQAKSLELDPAKKSEDGPLDFPFASGDDVRDNALVGHIRDNSRFLAPRGFQDITLSIGILMRGWMVNVLLLLTLILPLATFVILTNPTTDHLGHSIVLDVANWLFGDDWGKAGWAASLRSLVANPFVLSRSMMVVLAVWLVVWGLRRSYTDSYAFARKGERLEQDSRWAKGGRTLLLVTAGLLLIEIQPKIILWLIEVTSPKAGHRQTTMETLKALITAAAAIVTA
;
A
#
# COMPACT_ATOMS: atom_id res chain seq x y z
N MET A 1 -3.52 24.16 -63.00
CA MET A 1 -4.26 23.31 -62.03
C MET A 1 -3.50 22.01 -61.83
N ALA A 2 -2.75 21.92 -60.75
CA ALA A 2 -2.31 20.67 -60.14
C ALA A 2 -2.04 21.02 -58.68
N GLY A 3 -2.97 20.64 -57.80
CA GLY A 3 -3.02 21.08 -56.41
C GLY A 3 -1.80 20.60 -55.64
N GLN A 4 -1.19 21.51 -54.89
CA GLN A 4 -0.30 21.19 -53.78
C GLN A 4 -1.17 20.48 -52.74
N GLY A 5 -0.98 19.16 -52.61
CA GLY A 5 -1.60 18.40 -51.53
C GLY A 5 -1.01 18.86 -50.21
N GLU A 6 -1.88 19.33 -49.31
CA GLU A 6 -1.62 19.46 -47.89
C GLU A 6 -0.94 18.17 -47.39
N LYS A 7 0.30 18.29 -46.92
CA LYS A 7 0.91 17.25 -46.09
C LYS A 7 0.14 17.25 -44.78
N SER A 8 -0.85 16.38 -44.69
CA SER A 8 -1.39 15.95 -43.40
C SER A 8 -0.25 15.31 -42.62
N ASP A 9 0.21 15.97 -41.56
CA ASP A 9 1.12 15.40 -40.56
C ASP A 9 0.39 14.25 -39.85
N SER A 10 0.35 13.08 -40.49
CA SER A 10 -0.08 11.86 -39.83
C SER A 10 0.98 11.49 -38.80
N ILE A 11 0.64 11.59 -37.51
CA ILE A 11 1.46 11.03 -36.43
C ILE A 11 1.65 9.55 -36.73
N LEU A 12 2.84 9.20 -37.25
CA LEU A 12 3.24 7.85 -37.58
C LEU A 12 3.46 7.11 -36.25
N TYR A 13 2.43 6.39 -35.79
CA TYR A 13 2.59 5.46 -34.69
C TYR A 13 3.58 4.36 -35.11
N THR A 14 4.69 4.26 -34.37
CA THR A 14 5.75 3.27 -34.60
C THR A 14 6.18 2.68 -33.27
N ASP A 15 6.46 1.37 -33.25
CA ASP A 15 6.97 0.65 -32.08
C ASP A 15 8.52 0.68 -32.03
N GLU A 16 9.18 1.23 -33.05
CA GLU A 16 10.63 1.31 -33.13
C GLU A 16 11.17 2.50 -32.33
N PHE A 17 11.88 2.21 -31.23
CA PHE A 17 12.48 3.22 -30.36
C PHE A 17 13.38 4.21 -31.11
N GLU A 18 14.22 3.75 -32.04
CA GLU A 18 15.14 4.61 -32.80
C GLU A 18 14.40 5.66 -33.64
N THR A 19 13.24 5.30 -34.19
CA THR A 19 12.41 6.21 -34.97
C THR A 19 11.77 7.27 -34.07
N VAL A 20 11.31 6.90 -32.88
CA VAL A 20 10.78 7.83 -31.87
C VAL A 20 11.86 8.78 -31.37
N LEU A 21 13.04 8.25 -31.01
CA LEU A 21 14.18 9.03 -30.52
C LEU A 21 14.64 10.05 -31.57
N ARG A 22 14.67 9.66 -32.84
CA ARG A 22 15.06 10.57 -33.92
C ARG A 22 14.05 11.69 -34.12
N SER A 23 12.76 11.38 -34.10
CA SER A 23 11.68 12.38 -34.15
C SER A 23 11.78 13.37 -32.98
N GLU A 24 12.08 12.86 -31.80
CA GLU A 24 12.28 13.67 -30.59
C GLU A 24 13.49 14.61 -30.72
N TYR A 25 14.62 14.13 -31.23
CA TYR A 25 15.81 14.94 -31.50
C TYR A 25 15.56 16.01 -32.57
N ASP A 26 14.84 15.67 -33.64
CA ASP A 26 14.45 16.63 -34.67
C ASP A 26 13.55 17.74 -34.09
N ALA A 27 12.60 17.37 -33.21
CA ALA A 27 11.76 18.34 -32.50
C ALA A 27 12.55 19.28 -31.58
N ILE A 28 13.53 18.73 -30.83
CA ILE A 28 14.43 19.52 -29.98
C ILE A 28 15.24 20.53 -30.80
N LEU A 29 15.82 20.08 -31.91
CA LEU A 29 16.63 20.95 -32.79
C LEU A 29 15.78 22.04 -33.45
N ALA A 30 14.57 21.71 -33.92
CA ALA A 30 13.64 22.67 -34.50
C ALA A 30 13.24 23.75 -33.48
N ARG A 31 12.91 23.33 -32.26
CA ARG A 31 12.57 24.24 -31.16
C ARG A 31 13.74 25.12 -30.74
N ARG A 32 14.94 24.56 -30.55
CA ARG A 32 16.15 25.34 -30.23
C ARG A 32 16.43 26.39 -31.30
N LYS A 33 16.27 26.04 -32.58
CA LYS A 33 16.41 26.99 -33.70
C LYS A 33 15.37 28.10 -33.65
N ALA A 34 14.11 27.78 -33.38
CA ALA A 34 13.03 28.76 -33.27
C ALA A 34 13.27 29.75 -32.12
N LEU A 35 13.79 29.26 -30.98
CA LEU A 35 14.09 30.06 -29.79
C LEU A 35 15.49 30.69 -29.79
N GLY A 36 16.28 30.50 -30.85
CA GLY A 36 17.65 31.04 -30.94
C GLY A 36 18.64 30.45 -29.92
N VAL A 37 18.40 29.24 -29.43
CA VAL A 37 19.25 28.56 -28.44
C VAL A 37 20.42 27.85 -29.15
N ASP A 38 21.64 28.36 -28.93
CA ASP A 38 22.88 27.78 -29.48
C ASP A 38 23.76 27.18 -28.38
N ALA A 39 23.45 25.95 -27.99
CA ALA A 39 24.20 25.23 -26.95
C ALA A 39 25.68 25.00 -27.31
N SER A 40 26.05 25.06 -28.60
CA SER A 40 27.41 24.79 -29.07
C SER A 40 28.37 25.95 -28.84
N LYS A 41 27.87 27.19 -28.83
CA LYS A 41 28.68 28.39 -28.54
C LYS A 41 28.90 28.60 -27.04
N ASP A 42 27.94 28.16 -26.23
CA ASP A 42 27.93 28.42 -24.79
C ASP A 42 28.68 27.36 -23.99
N ALA A 43 28.82 26.15 -24.53
CA ALA A 43 29.69 25.13 -23.96
C ALA A 43 31.15 25.46 -24.35
N GLY A 44 31.98 25.85 -23.38
CA GLY A 44 33.40 26.15 -23.61
C GLY A 44 34.26 24.99 -24.15
N GLY A 45 33.66 23.80 -24.34
CA GLY A 45 34.22 22.68 -25.06
C GLY A 45 33.32 22.32 -26.24
N GLY A 46 33.91 21.94 -27.37
CA GLY A 46 33.17 21.47 -28.54
C GLY A 46 32.24 20.29 -28.21
N LYS A 47 31.35 19.95 -29.15
CA LYS A 47 30.40 18.83 -29.03
C LYS A 47 31.09 17.57 -28.47
N PRO A 48 30.54 16.88 -27.44
CA PRO A 48 31.16 15.68 -26.90
C PRO A 48 31.33 14.60 -27.97
N ASP A 49 32.50 13.96 -28.02
CA ASP A 49 32.83 12.95 -29.06
C ASP A 49 31.86 11.76 -29.09
N SER A 50 31.15 11.51 -27.99
CA SER A 50 30.14 10.46 -27.84
C SER A 50 28.81 10.75 -28.55
N VAL A 51 28.59 11.96 -29.08
CA VAL A 51 27.31 12.37 -29.66
C VAL A 51 27.41 12.30 -31.19
N ALA A 52 26.56 11.49 -31.84
CA ALA A 52 26.63 11.26 -33.28
C ALA A 52 26.36 12.53 -34.09
N LYS A 53 26.84 12.56 -35.34
CA LYS A 53 26.65 13.68 -36.26
C LYS A 53 25.18 13.78 -36.65
N GLY A 54 24.51 14.86 -36.23
CA GLY A 54 23.06 15.05 -36.41
C GLY A 54 22.32 15.21 -35.08
N ASP A 55 22.83 14.60 -34.01
CA ASP A 55 22.14 14.61 -32.71
C ASP A 55 22.34 15.93 -31.95
N PRO A 56 21.35 16.36 -31.15
CA PRO A 56 21.47 17.52 -30.28
C PRO A 56 22.59 17.30 -29.25
N ALA A 57 23.61 18.16 -29.30
CA ALA A 57 24.66 18.19 -28.30
C ALA A 57 24.16 18.90 -27.03
N TRP A 58 24.76 18.55 -25.88
CA TRP A 58 24.52 19.23 -24.60
C TRP A 58 23.04 19.30 -24.24
N LEU A 59 22.35 18.15 -24.25
CA LEU A 59 20.96 18.04 -23.82
C LEU A 59 20.85 18.48 -22.34
N PHE A 60 19.93 19.39 -22.06
CA PHE A 60 19.69 19.92 -20.72
C PHE A 60 18.35 19.44 -20.20
N GLY A 61 18.38 18.64 -19.13
CA GLY A 61 17.18 18.10 -18.49
C GLY A 61 16.94 18.69 -17.11
N VAL A 62 15.68 18.96 -16.79
CA VAL A 62 15.21 19.33 -15.45
C VAL A 62 14.28 18.23 -14.94
N ALA A 63 14.53 17.78 -13.71
CA ALA A 63 13.73 16.77 -13.04
C ALA A 63 13.07 17.33 -11.77
N LEU A 64 11.74 17.30 -11.71
CA LEU A 64 10.94 17.77 -10.58
C LEU A 64 10.43 16.58 -9.76
N SER A 65 11.00 16.41 -8.58
CA SER A 65 10.72 15.29 -7.66
C SER A 65 9.32 15.35 -7.02
N GLY A 66 8.86 14.21 -6.53
CA GLY A 66 7.64 14.06 -5.75
C GLY A 66 7.78 14.57 -4.31
N GLY A 67 6.65 14.57 -3.59
CA GLY A 67 6.58 15.07 -2.20
C GLY A 67 5.39 15.98 -1.90
N GLY A 68 4.29 15.84 -2.66
CA GLY A 68 3.08 16.64 -2.50
C GLY A 68 3.31 18.14 -2.69
N ILE A 69 2.48 18.96 -2.03
CA ILE A 69 2.52 20.41 -2.19
C ILE A 69 3.86 21.03 -1.78
N ARG A 70 4.57 20.45 -0.80
CA ARG A 70 5.89 20.95 -0.38
C ARG A 70 6.92 20.86 -1.50
N SER A 71 6.94 19.73 -2.23
CA SER A 71 7.82 19.60 -3.39
C SER A 71 7.40 20.56 -4.51
N ALA A 72 6.08 20.71 -4.74
CA ALA A 72 5.56 21.65 -5.73
C ALA A 72 6.01 23.10 -5.45
N SER A 73 5.92 23.57 -4.19
CA SER A 73 6.37 24.91 -3.80
C SER A 73 7.89 25.10 -3.97
N PHE A 74 8.70 24.08 -3.65
CA PHE A 74 10.15 24.15 -3.86
C PHE A 74 10.50 24.19 -5.35
N CYS A 75 9.90 23.29 -6.14
CA CYS A 75 10.11 23.21 -7.58
C CYS A 75 9.66 24.49 -8.29
N LEU A 76 8.57 25.12 -7.83
CA LEU A 76 8.13 26.44 -8.28
C LEU A 76 9.24 27.49 -8.13
N GLY A 77 9.84 27.60 -6.93
CA GLY A 77 10.96 28.53 -6.70
C GLY A 77 12.20 28.19 -7.54
N ALA A 78 12.50 26.91 -7.74
CA ALA A 78 13.60 26.48 -8.61
C ALA A 78 13.36 26.88 -10.08
N LEU A 79 12.15 26.69 -10.59
CA LEU A 79 11.79 27.10 -11.95
C LEU A 79 11.82 28.63 -12.11
N GLN A 80 11.36 29.39 -11.11
CA GLN A 80 11.49 30.85 -11.08
C GLN A 80 12.95 31.29 -11.15
N ALA A 81 13.84 30.63 -10.39
CA ALA A 81 15.27 30.92 -10.47
C ALA A 81 15.84 30.61 -11.86
N LEU A 82 15.48 29.47 -12.47
CA LEU A 82 15.91 29.13 -13.83
C LEU A 82 15.43 30.17 -14.86
N ASP A 83 14.22 30.71 -14.70
CA ASP A 83 13.69 31.77 -15.56
C ASP A 83 14.45 33.09 -15.42
N GLN A 84 14.82 33.48 -14.19
CA GLN A 84 15.65 34.66 -13.93
C GLN A 84 17.00 34.61 -14.68
N TYR A 85 17.59 33.41 -14.80
CA TYR A 85 18.82 33.18 -15.58
C TYR A 85 18.56 32.88 -17.08
N LYS A 86 17.31 33.02 -17.55
CA LYS A 86 16.90 32.74 -18.94
C LYS A 86 17.27 31.32 -19.40
N LEU A 87 17.18 30.35 -18.49
CA LEU A 87 17.50 28.95 -18.73
C LEU A 87 16.28 28.13 -19.18
N ILE A 88 15.05 28.61 -18.98
CA ILE A 88 13.83 27.90 -19.36
C ILE A 88 13.81 27.53 -20.87
N PRO A 89 14.14 28.43 -21.82
CA PRO A 89 14.18 28.08 -23.25
C PRO A 89 15.22 26.99 -23.60
N ARG A 90 16.18 26.74 -22.70
CA ARG A 90 17.26 25.75 -22.91
C ARG A 90 16.91 24.35 -22.45
N ILE A 91 15.83 24.18 -21.66
CA ILE A 91 15.45 22.87 -21.11
C ILE A 91 14.91 21.99 -22.23
N ASP A 92 15.59 20.91 -22.59
CA ASP A 92 15.13 19.94 -23.60
C ASP A 92 14.23 18.85 -23.01
N TYR A 93 14.50 18.47 -21.76
CA TYR A 93 13.71 17.47 -21.05
C TYR A 93 13.17 18.01 -19.75
N LEU A 94 11.87 17.81 -19.52
CA LEU A 94 11.24 18.06 -18.23
C LEU A 94 10.64 16.75 -17.72
N SER A 95 11.29 16.14 -16.73
CA SER A 95 10.78 14.94 -16.05
C SER A 95 10.09 15.35 -14.75
N THR A 96 8.88 14.87 -14.50
CA THR A 96 8.11 15.27 -13.31
C THR A 96 7.42 14.08 -12.68
N VAL A 97 7.29 14.08 -11.36
CA VAL A 97 6.56 13.03 -10.62
C VAL A 97 5.81 13.61 -9.43
N SER A 98 4.59 13.11 -9.18
CA SER A 98 3.76 13.47 -8.01
C SER A 98 3.65 14.98 -7.81
N GLY A 99 4.14 15.52 -6.68
CA GLY A 99 4.14 16.96 -6.38
C GLY A 99 4.83 17.83 -7.45
N GLY A 100 5.94 17.36 -8.02
CA GLY A 100 6.60 18.03 -9.14
C GLY A 100 5.76 18.01 -10.42
N GLY A 101 4.91 17.00 -10.59
CA GLY A 101 3.94 16.91 -11.68
C GLY A 101 2.89 18.01 -11.63
N TYR A 102 2.46 18.44 -10.44
CA TYR A 102 1.50 19.56 -10.32
C TYR A 102 2.05 20.86 -10.90
N ILE A 103 3.26 21.25 -10.49
CA ILE A 103 3.85 22.51 -10.96
C ILE A 103 4.33 22.41 -12.40
N GLY A 104 4.88 21.26 -12.80
CA GLY A 104 5.29 21.02 -14.19
C GLY A 104 4.11 21.07 -15.15
N SER A 105 2.98 20.43 -14.80
CA SER A 105 1.77 20.45 -15.64
C SER A 105 1.15 21.85 -15.70
N ALA A 106 1.15 22.59 -14.58
CA ALA A 106 0.67 23.98 -14.56
C ALA A 106 1.51 24.87 -15.48
N MET A 107 2.84 24.71 -15.47
CA MET A 107 3.75 25.44 -16.36
C MET A 107 3.47 25.12 -17.83
N ILE A 108 3.44 23.83 -18.16
CA ILE A 108 3.20 23.37 -19.54
C ILE A 108 1.83 23.84 -20.03
N ALA A 109 0.78 23.75 -19.20
CA ALA A 109 -0.57 24.12 -19.58
C ALA A 109 -0.69 25.61 -19.92
N ASP A 110 -0.08 26.50 -19.12
CA ASP A 110 -0.13 27.93 -19.42
C ASP A 110 0.72 28.31 -20.63
N MET A 111 1.92 27.73 -20.77
CA MET A 111 2.74 27.92 -21.97
C MET A 111 2.02 27.43 -23.24
N THR A 112 1.34 26.29 -23.19
CA THR A 112 0.52 25.78 -24.30
C THR A 112 -0.65 26.73 -24.61
N ARG A 113 -1.29 27.30 -23.58
CA ARG A 113 -2.36 28.31 -23.77
C ARG A 113 -1.82 29.54 -24.50
N GLN A 114 -0.65 30.05 -24.08
CA GLN A 114 0.00 31.19 -24.73
C GLN A 114 0.38 30.88 -26.19
N GLU A 115 0.94 29.70 -26.48
CA GLU A 115 1.24 29.28 -27.86
C GLU A 115 -0.02 29.26 -28.74
N LEU A 116 -1.13 28.72 -28.22
CA LEU A 116 -2.41 28.69 -28.94
C LEU A 116 -2.99 30.10 -29.16
N GLU A 117 -2.83 31.01 -28.21
CA GLU A 117 -3.26 32.41 -28.34
C GLU A 117 -2.41 33.16 -29.37
N GLN A 118 -1.09 32.97 -29.35
CA GLN A 118 -0.18 33.51 -30.36
C GLN A 118 -0.53 33.00 -31.77
N ALA A 119 -0.74 31.69 -31.93
CA ALA A 119 -1.13 31.09 -33.21
C ALA A 119 -2.44 31.67 -33.75
N LYS A 120 -3.49 31.78 -32.92
CA LYS A 120 -4.77 32.39 -33.31
C LYS A 120 -4.60 33.86 -33.71
N SER A 121 -3.77 34.60 -32.99
CA SER A 121 -3.56 36.03 -33.28
C SER A 121 -2.94 36.24 -34.67
N LEU A 122 -2.06 35.33 -35.10
CA LEU A 122 -1.44 35.34 -36.42
C LEU A 122 -2.41 34.96 -37.55
N GLU A 123 -3.36 34.06 -37.27
CA GLU A 123 -4.43 33.72 -38.21
C GLU A 123 -5.38 34.92 -38.48
N LEU A 124 -5.66 35.71 -37.44
CA LEU A 124 -6.57 36.86 -37.51
C LEU A 124 -5.95 38.11 -38.15
N ASP A 125 -4.65 38.33 -37.97
CA ASP A 125 -3.93 39.48 -38.56
C ASP A 125 -2.50 39.08 -38.96
N PRO A 126 -2.29 38.64 -40.21
CA PRO A 126 -0.97 38.23 -40.70
C PRO A 126 0.00 39.40 -40.90
N ALA A 127 -0.46 40.65 -40.78
CA ALA A 127 0.36 41.85 -40.89
C ALA A 127 0.84 42.38 -39.52
N LYS A 128 0.24 41.91 -38.41
CA LYS A 128 0.91 41.97 -37.11
C LYS A 128 2.20 41.18 -37.27
N LYS A 129 3.34 41.89 -37.23
CA LYS A 129 4.59 41.26 -36.80
C LYS A 129 4.21 40.57 -35.51
N SER A 130 4.26 39.25 -35.54
CA SER A 130 4.32 38.44 -34.34
C SER A 130 5.15 39.21 -33.33
N GLU A 131 4.58 39.51 -32.17
CA GLU A 131 5.41 39.49 -31.00
C GLU A 131 5.86 38.03 -30.87
N ASP A 132 6.82 37.60 -31.72
CA ASP A 132 7.60 36.35 -31.61
C ASP A 132 8.55 36.51 -30.41
N GLY A 133 8.03 37.10 -29.34
CA GLY A 133 8.68 37.14 -28.06
C GLY A 133 8.66 35.73 -27.49
N PRO A 134 9.71 35.33 -26.76
CA PRO A 134 9.67 34.11 -25.97
C PRO A 134 8.41 34.10 -25.10
N LEU A 135 7.77 32.93 -24.96
CA LEU A 135 6.61 32.75 -24.08
C LEU A 135 6.93 33.27 -22.68
N ASP A 136 5.97 33.93 -22.07
CA ASP A 136 6.12 34.45 -20.72
C ASP A 136 6.10 33.29 -19.72
N PHE A 137 7.06 33.30 -18.81
CA PHE A 137 7.12 32.29 -17.77
C PHE A 137 5.92 32.46 -16.80
N PRO A 138 5.09 31.43 -16.60
CA PRO A 138 3.77 31.56 -15.97
C PRO A 138 3.81 31.93 -14.48
N PHE A 139 4.97 31.80 -13.84
CA PHE A 139 5.14 32.09 -12.43
C PHE A 139 6.02 33.32 -12.16
N ALA A 140 6.26 34.17 -13.18
CA ALA A 140 6.96 35.44 -13.04
C ALA A 140 5.99 36.64 -12.94
N SER A 141 6.45 37.68 -12.25
CA SER A 141 5.77 38.98 -12.10
C SER A 141 6.83 40.08 -12.29
N GLY A 142 7.29 40.30 -13.53
CA GLY A 142 8.27 41.36 -13.83
C GLY A 142 9.61 41.25 -13.08
N ASP A 143 10.30 42.39 -12.91
CA ASP A 143 11.64 42.52 -12.28
C ASP A 143 11.68 42.20 -10.77
N ASP A 144 10.56 41.81 -10.17
CA ASP A 144 10.48 41.46 -8.77
C ASP A 144 9.98 40.01 -8.65
N VAL A 145 10.71 39.18 -7.89
CA VAL A 145 10.29 37.83 -7.49
C VAL A 145 9.15 37.94 -6.44
N ARG A 146 8.20 38.86 -6.65
CA ARG A 146 7.03 38.99 -5.81
C ARG A 146 5.96 38.06 -6.32
N ASP A 147 5.61 37.14 -5.42
CA ASP A 147 4.51 36.21 -5.55
C ASP A 147 3.26 36.90 -6.09
N ASN A 148 2.77 36.44 -7.24
CA ASN A 148 1.36 36.63 -7.56
C ASN A 148 0.51 35.90 -6.50
N ALA A 149 -0.76 36.27 -6.35
CA ALA A 149 -1.61 35.73 -5.28
C ALA A 149 -1.69 34.18 -5.28
N LEU A 150 -1.55 33.55 -6.45
CA LEU A 150 -1.58 32.10 -6.61
C LEU A 150 -0.27 31.44 -6.14
N VAL A 151 0.88 32.01 -6.52
CA VAL A 151 2.21 31.59 -6.06
C VAL A 151 2.31 31.75 -4.54
N GLY A 152 1.86 32.89 -4.02
CA GLY A 152 1.80 33.16 -2.58
C GLY A 152 0.92 32.15 -1.85
N HIS A 153 -0.24 31.80 -2.41
CA HIS A 153 -1.11 30.78 -1.84
C HIS A 153 -0.42 29.40 -1.74
N ILE A 154 0.30 28.98 -2.78
CA ILE A 154 1.03 27.70 -2.78
C ILE A 154 2.17 27.70 -1.76
N ARG A 155 2.88 28.82 -1.63
CA ARG A 155 3.96 28.98 -0.66
C ARG A 155 3.44 28.95 0.78
N ASP A 156 2.41 29.74 1.05
CA ASP A 156 1.84 29.92 2.38
C ASP A 156 1.09 28.66 2.86
N ASN A 157 0.58 27.83 1.95
CA ASN A 157 -0.11 26.56 2.23
C ASN A 157 0.78 25.31 2.05
N SER A 158 2.11 25.48 2.02
CA SER A 158 3.06 24.35 1.90
C SER A 158 3.07 23.40 3.12
N ARG A 159 2.46 23.80 4.25
CA ARG A 159 2.28 22.99 5.48
C ARG A 159 1.02 22.14 5.43
N PHE A 160 1.11 20.98 4.79
CA PHE A 160 -0.04 20.08 4.59
C PHE A 160 -0.57 19.41 5.88
N LEU A 161 0.30 19.04 6.83
CA LEU A 161 -0.13 18.33 8.04
C LEU A 161 -0.72 19.23 9.13
N ALA A 162 -0.41 20.52 9.08
CA ALA A 162 -0.86 21.49 10.08
C ALA A 162 -0.88 22.91 9.49
N PRO A 163 -1.81 23.19 8.57
CA PRO A 163 -1.93 24.49 7.92
C PRO A 163 -2.18 25.64 8.91
N ARG A 164 -2.93 25.41 10.01
CA ARG A 164 -3.14 26.36 11.12
C ARG A 164 -2.21 26.12 12.32
N GLY A 165 -1.21 25.25 12.17
CA GLY A 165 -0.26 24.91 13.22
C GLY A 165 -0.84 24.05 14.33
N PHE A 166 -0.59 24.43 15.59
CA PHE A 166 -0.83 23.57 16.75
C PHE A 166 -2.29 23.09 16.86
N GLN A 167 -3.26 23.90 16.44
CA GLN A 167 -4.68 23.55 16.46
C GLN A 167 -5.04 22.35 15.55
N ASP A 168 -4.36 22.21 14.40
CA ASP A 168 -4.62 21.07 13.51
C ASP A 168 -3.92 19.80 14.00
N ILE A 169 -2.82 19.95 14.73
CA ILE A 169 -2.14 18.83 15.39
C ILE A 169 -3.03 18.26 16.50
N THR A 170 -3.64 19.11 17.32
CA THR A 170 -4.56 18.64 18.38
C THR A 170 -5.79 17.96 17.79
N LEU A 171 -6.34 18.47 16.68
CA LEU A 171 -7.43 17.82 15.95
C LEU A 171 -6.99 16.45 15.41
N SER A 172 -5.80 16.36 14.80
CA SER A 172 -5.24 15.10 14.28
C SER A 172 -5.03 14.06 15.38
N ILE A 173 -4.51 14.47 16.54
CA ILE A 173 -4.39 13.62 17.72
C ILE A 173 -5.78 13.15 18.17
N GLY A 174 -6.78 14.04 18.19
CA GLY A 174 -8.16 13.68 18.52
C GLY A 174 -8.74 12.62 17.59
N ILE A 175 -8.49 12.72 16.28
CA ILE A 175 -8.91 11.72 15.30
C ILE A 175 -8.22 10.38 15.54
N LEU A 176 -6.90 10.37 15.77
CA LEU A 176 -6.14 9.15 16.05
C LEU A 176 -6.62 8.49 17.35
N MET A 177 -6.80 9.25 18.42
CA MET A 177 -7.31 8.78 19.70
C MET A 177 -8.72 8.20 19.57
N ARG A 178 -9.59 8.84 18.77
CA ARG A 178 -10.92 8.29 18.45
C ARG A 178 -10.80 6.94 17.74
N GLY A 179 -9.93 6.84 16.73
CA GLY A 179 -9.71 5.59 16.00
C GLY A 179 -9.22 4.46 16.91
N TRP A 180 -8.26 4.76 17.78
CA TRP A 180 -7.77 3.81 18.78
C TRP A 180 -8.87 3.40 19.76
N MET A 181 -9.63 4.35 20.29
CA MET A 181 -10.71 4.06 21.23
C MET A 181 -11.78 3.16 20.59
N VAL A 182 -12.18 3.44 19.35
CA VAL A 182 -13.13 2.59 18.61
C VAL A 182 -12.57 1.18 18.42
N ASN A 183 -11.30 1.05 17.99
CA ASN A 183 -10.68 -0.26 17.81
C ASN A 183 -10.56 -1.04 19.12
N VAL A 184 -10.16 -0.38 20.21
CA VAL A 184 -10.09 -1.00 21.55
C VAL A 184 -11.48 -1.44 22.00
N LEU A 185 -12.51 -0.62 21.82
CA LEU A 185 -13.89 -1.01 22.16
C LEU A 185 -14.37 -2.20 21.34
N LEU A 186 -14.10 -2.22 20.02
CA LEU A 186 -14.43 -3.35 19.15
C LEU A 186 -13.68 -4.64 19.52
N LEU A 187 -12.43 -4.53 19.96
CA LEU A 187 -11.67 -5.68 20.46
C LEU A 187 -12.21 -6.15 21.81
N LEU A 188 -12.49 -5.23 22.72
CA LEU A 188 -13.03 -5.56 24.05
C LEU A 188 -14.42 -6.22 23.97
N THR A 189 -15.28 -5.82 23.01
CA THR A 189 -16.58 -6.47 22.82
C THR A 189 -16.47 -7.93 22.39
N LEU A 190 -15.34 -8.33 21.78
CA LEU A 190 -15.05 -9.73 21.45
C LEU A 190 -14.32 -10.45 22.59
N ILE A 191 -13.31 -9.79 23.19
CA ILE A 191 -12.45 -10.39 24.21
C ILE A 191 -13.20 -10.59 25.53
N LEU A 192 -14.03 -9.65 25.97
CA LEU A 192 -14.70 -9.74 27.27
C LEU A 192 -15.70 -10.91 27.35
N PRO A 193 -16.57 -11.16 26.35
CA PRO A 193 -17.43 -12.35 26.36
C PRO A 193 -16.64 -13.65 26.31
N LEU A 194 -15.56 -13.70 25.51
CA LEU A 194 -14.70 -14.89 25.44
C LEU A 194 -14.00 -15.16 26.78
N ALA A 195 -13.41 -14.12 27.39
CA ALA A 195 -12.80 -14.22 28.71
C ALA A 195 -13.82 -14.64 29.78
N THR A 196 -15.04 -14.08 29.72
CA THR A 196 -16.15 -14.48 30.60
C THR A 196 -16.51 -15.95 30.41
N PHE A 197 -16.59 -16.43 29.16
CA PHE A 197 -16.83 -17.84 28.86
C PHE A 197 -15.72 -18.76 29.41
N VAL A 198 -14.45 -18.37 29.27
CA VAL A 198 -13.33 -19.13 29.85
C VAL A 198 -13.43 -19.17 31.37
N ILE A 199 -13.71 -18.05 32.04
CA ILE A 199 -13.85 -18.00 33.50
C ILE A 199 -15.03 -18.86 33.97
N LEU A 200 -16.17 -18.82 33.26
CA LEU A 200 -17.35 -19.63 33.60
C LEU A 200 -17.10 -21.14 33.41
N THR A 201 -16.33 -21.52 32.40
CA THR A 201 -16.01 -22.93 32.11
C THR A 201 -14.85 -23.46 32.94
N ASN A 202 -13.92 -22.59 33.38
CA ASN A 202 -12.72 -22.95 34.14
C ASN A 202 -12.62 -22.05 35.38
N PRO A 203 -13.46 -22.26 36.40
CA PRO A 203 -13.56 -21.35 37.55
C PRO A 203 -12.38 -21.40 38.51
N THR A 204 -11.62 -22.51 38.56
CA THR A 204 -10.43 -22.66 39.41
C THR A 204 -9.23 -23.13 38.59
N THR A 205 -8.03 -22.88 39.10
CA THR A 205 -6.76 -23.29 38.48
C THR A 205 -6.67 -24.78 38.20
N ASP A 206 -7.35 -25.60 39.02
CA ASP A 206 -7.38 -27.05 38.87
C ASP A 206 -8.22 -27.48 37.66
N HIS A 207 -9.24 -26.70 37.30
CA HIS A 207 -10.09 -26.97 36.12
C HIS A 207 -9.38 -26.66 34.79
N LEU A 208 -8.36 -25.78 34.76
CA LEU A 208 -7.56 -25.53 33.54
C LEU A 208 -6.74 -26.76 33.10
N GLY A 209 -6.61 -27.77 33.97
CA GLY A 209 -5.92 -29.03 33.70
C GLY A 209 -6.71 -30.00 32.82
N HIS A 210 -8.04 -29.95 32.89
CA HIS A 210 -8.95 -30.98 32.38
C HIS A 210 -9.80 -30.48 31.21
N SER A 211 -10.45 -31.40 30.49
CA SER A 211 -11.26 -31.06 29.32
C SER A 211 -12.61 -30.48 29.71
N ILE A 212 -13.05 -29.42 29.03
CA ILE A 212 -14.39 -28.84 29.16
C ILE A 212 -15.48 -29.91 28.92
N VAL A 213 -15.21 -30.89 28.05
CA VAL A 213 -16.14 -31.98 27.75
C VAL A 213 -16.26 -32.96 28.91
N LEU A 214 -15.18 -33.15 29.70
CA LEU A 214 -15.21 -33.97 30.91
C LEU A 214 -16.08 -33.33 31.98
N ASP A 215 -15.99 -32.01 32.16
CA ASP A 215 -16.80 -31.27 33.12
C ASP A 215 -18.29 -31.33 32.77
N VAL A 216 -18.65 -31.14 31.49
CA VAL A 216 -20.04 -31.30 31.01
C VAL A 216 -20.54 -32.73 31.21
N ALA A 217 -19.69 -33.74 30.95
CA ALA A 217 -20.06 -35.13 31.12
C ALA A 217 -20.21 -35.52 32.61
N ASN A 218 -19.36 -35.01 33.50
CA ASN A 218 -19.51 -35.17 34.95
C ASN A 218 -20.80 -34.49 35.46
N TRP A 219 -21.15 -33.32 34.92
CA TRP A 219 -22.42 -32.66 35.25
C TRP A 219 -23.65 -33.45 34.79
N LEU A 220 -23.62 -34.02 33.58
CA LEU A 220 -24.74 -34.79 33.01
C LEU A 220 -24.90 -36.19 33.61
N PHE A 221 -23.79 -36.88 33.88
CA PHE A 221 -23.80 -38.31 34.23
C PHE A 221 -23.33 -38.60 35.68
N GLY A 222 -22.96 -37.56 36.44
CA GLY A 222 -22.43 -37.65 37.80
C GLY A 222 -20.97 -38.12 37.86
N ASP A 223 -20.19 -37.74 38.87
CA ASP A 223 -18.72 -37.93 38.92
C ASP A 223 -18.23 -39.38 38.80
N ASP A 224 -19.11 -40.36 39.00
CA ASP A 224 -18.81 -41.79 39.00
C ASP A 224 -18.91 -42.47 37.62
N TRP A 225 -19.31 -41.74 36.58
CA TRP A 225 -19.43 -42.29 35.23
C TRP A 225 -18.07 -42.73 34.68
N GLY A 226 -18.00 -43.90 34.05
CA GLY A 226 -16.76 -44.37 33.39
C GLY A 226 -15.68 -44.91 34.33
N LYS A 227 -16.02 -45.44 35.51
CA LYS A 227 -15.07 -46.15 36.38
C LYS A 227 -14.73 -47.58 35.92
N ALA A 228 -15.56 -48.20 35.07
CA ALA A 228 -15.33 -49.56 34.56
C ALA A 228 -15.88 -49.77 33.13
N GLY A 229 -15.34 -50.76 32.42
CA GLY A 229 -15.80 -51.17 31.09
C GLY A 229 -15.47 -50.19 29.96
N TRP A 230 -16.23 -50.24 28.87
CA TRP A 230 -16.06 -49.36 27.70
C TRP A 230 -16.22 -47.87 28.04
N ALA A 231 -17.01 -47.55 29.08
CA ALA A 231 -17.19 -46.20 29.59
C ALA A 231 -15.90 -45.62 30.20
N ALA A 232 -14.99 -46.44 30.72
CA ALA A 232 -13.68 -45.99 31.21
C ALA A 232 -12.75 -45.56 30.07
N SER A 233 -12.82 -46.25 28.94
CA SER A 233 -12.09 -45.84 27.72
C SER A 233 -12.61 -44.51 27.18
N LEU A 234 -13.94 -44.30 27.19
CA LEU A 234 -14.52 -43.00 26.82
C LEU A 234 -14.15 -41.88 27.78
N ARG A 235 -14.19 -42.13 29.10
CA ARG A 235 -13.75 -41.14 30.10
C ARG A 235 -12.28 -40.76 29.88
N SER A 236 -11.41 -41.71 29.60
CA SER A 236 -9.99 -41.44 29.30
C SER A 236 -9.78 -40.64 28.01
N LEU A 237 -10.60 -40.86 26.98
CA LEU A 237 -10.53 -40.08 25.73
C LEU A 237 -11.02 -38.64 25.95
N VAL A 238 -12.11 -38.48 26.69
CA VAL A 238 -12.73 -37.18 27.01
C VAL A 238 -11.90 -36.38 28.00
N ALA A 239 -11.16 -37.03 28.90
CA ALA A 239 -10.27 -36.37 29.85
C ALA A 239 -9.08 -35.66 29.19
N ASN A 240 -8.81 -35.91 27.91
CA ASN A 240 -7.74 -35.21 27.19
C ASN A 240 -8.15 -33.74 26.93
N PRO A 241 -7.33 -32.75 27.33
CA PRO A 241 -7.65 -31.32 27.16
C PRO A 241 -7.80 -30.89 25.69
N PHE A 242 -7.29 -31.67 24.73
CA PHE A 242 -7.40 -31.41 23.29
C PHE A 242 -8.39 -32.35 22.57
N VAL A 243 -9.38 -32.90 23.28
CA VAL A 243 -10.27 -33.93 22.74
C VAL A 243 -11.10 -33.41 21.55
N LEU A 244 -11.59 -32.17 21.57
CA LEU A 244 -12.41 -31.60 20.51
C LEU A 244 -11.55 -31.37 19.26
N SER A 245 -10.37 -30.77 19.41
CA SER A 245 -9.44 -30.53 18.29
C SER A 245 -8.95 -31.84 17.69
N ARG A 246 -8.59 -32.81 18.52
CA ARG A 246 -8.13 -34.13 18.06
C ARG A 246 -9.24 -34.88 17.33
N SER A 247 -10.46 -34.85 17.84
CA SER A 247 -11.61 -35.48 17.20
C SER A 247 -11.93 -34.81 15.87
N MET A 248 -11.93 -33.47 15.82
CA MET A 248 -12.20 -32.74 14.59
C MET A 248 -11.08 -32.89 13.56
N MET A 249 -9.82 -33.00 14.00
CA MET A 249 -8.69 -33.28 13.11
C MET A 249 -8.80 -34.68 12.48
N VAL A 250 -9.29 -35.68 13.21
CA VAL A 250 -9.62 -37.00 12.64
C VAL A 250 -10.73 -36.88 11.60
N VAL A 251 -11.81 -36.14 11.90
CA VAL A 251 -12.90 -35.89 10.94
C VAL A 251 -12.38 -35.17 9.68
N LEU A 252 -11.54 -34.16 9.84
CA LEU A 252 -10.91 -33.44 8.74
C LEU A 252 -10.00 -34.36 7.92
N ALA A 253 -9.19 -35.20 8.56
CA ALA A 253 -8.33 -36.15 7.87
C ALA A 253 -9.16 -37.16 7.05
N VAL A 254 -10.22 -37.72 7.64
CA VAL A 254 -11.16 -38.60 6.93
C VAL A 254 -11.82 -37.86 5.77
N TRP A 255 -12.25 -36.62 5.97
CA TRP A 255 -12.84 -35.79 4.91
C TRP A 255 -11.86 -35.58 3.75
N LEU A 256 -10.60 -35.24 4.03
CA LEU A 256 -9.57 -35.04 3.03
C LEU A 256 -9.24 -36.33 2.27
N VAL A 257 -9.17 -37.48 2.96
CA VAL A 257 -8.96 -38.78 2.33
C VAL A 257 -10.14 -39.15 1.43
N VAL A 258 -11.37 -39.03 1.92
CA VAL A 258 -12.59 -39.32 1.13
C VAL A 258 -12.69 -38.38 -0.07
N TRP A 259 -12.39 -37.10 0.13
CA TRP A 259 -12.37 -36.11 -0.95
C TRP A 259 -11.28 -36.44 -1.98
N GLY A 260 -10.07 -36.79 -1.54
CA GLY A 260 -8.96 -37.19 -2.41
C GLY A 260 -9.24 -38.46 -3.21
N LEU A 261 -9.80 -39.49 -2.58
CA LEU A 261 -10.22 -40.74 -3.24
C LEU A 261 -11.32 -40.48 -4.27
N ARG A 262 -12.33 -39.69 -3.89
CA ARG A 262 -13.41 -39.31 -4.80
C ARG A 262 -12.87 -38.52 -5.98
N ARG A 263 -11.99 -37.55 -5.73
CA ARG A 263 -11.33 -36.76 -6.78
C ARG A 263 -10.55 -37.67 -7.72
N SER A 264 -9.74 -38.57 -7.17
CA SER A 264 -8.97 -39.54 -7.96
C SER A 264 -9.90 -40.38 -8.85
N TYR A 265 -11.07 -40.77 -8.35
CA TYR A 265 -12.06 -41.51 -9.12
C TYR A 265 -12.74 -40.63 -10.18
N THR A 266 -13.16 -39.42 -9.85
CA THR A 266 -13.85 -38.52 -10.78
C THR A 266 -12.93 -37.99 -11.87
N ASP A 267 -11.68 -37.66 -11.56
CA ASP A 267 -10.69 -37.18 -12.53
C ASP A 267 -10.27 -38.30 -13.49
N SER A 268 -10.21 -39.55 -13.01
CA SER A 268 -10.01 -40.73 -13.87
C SER A 268 -11.16 -40.95 -14.87
N TYR A 269 -12.39 -40.54 -14.53
CA TYR A 269 -13.55 -40.57 -15.44
C TYR A 269 -13.73 -39.28 -16.27
N ALA A 270 -13.19 -38.15 -15.81
CA ALA A 270 -13.37 -36.83 -16.43
C ALA A 270 -12.40 -36.55 -17.59
N PHE A 271 -11.37 -37.38 -17.81
CA PHE A 271 -10.51 -37.32 -19.01
C PHE A 271 -11.32 -37.45 -20.33
N ALA A 272 -12.59 -37.84 -20.26
CA ALA A 272 -13.49 -37.95 -21.41
C ALA A 272 -14.30 -36.68 -21.76
N ARG A 273 -14.36 -35.62 -20.94
CA ARG A 273 -15.15 -34.41 -21.27
C ARG A 273 -14.47 -33.11 -20.81
N LYS A 274 -13.93 -32.37 -21.79
CA LYS A 274 -13.53 -30.96 -21.69
C LYS A 274 -14.64 -30.11 -21.04
N GLY A 275 -14.28 -29.32 -20.03
CA GLY A 275 -15.14 -28.28 -19.47
C GLY A 275 -14.71 -27.87 -18.06
N GLU A 276 -13.65 -27.07 -17.95
CA GLU A 276 -13.11 -26.55 -16.70
C GLU A 276 -14.15 -25.70 -15.95
N ARG A 277 -14.65 -26.20 -14.81
CA ARG A 277 -15.15 -25.35 -13.73
C ARG A 277 -14.11 -25.36 -12.62
N LEU A 278 -13.67 -24.17 -12.21
CA LEU A 278 -12.74 -23.97 -11.11
C LEU A 278 -13.30 -24.65 -9.83
N GLU A 279 -12.60 -25.68 -9.37
CA GLU A 279 -13.02 -26.57 -8.28
C GLU A 279 -13.16 -25.86 -6.92
N GLN A 280 -12.60 -24.65 -6.81
CA GLN A 280 -12.69 -23.80 -5.63
C GLN A 280 -14.15 -23.54 -5.19
N ASP A 281 -15.11 -23.64 -6.11
CA ASP A 281 -16.53 -23.46 -5.82
C ASP A 281 -17.31 -24.73 -5.46
N SER A 282 -16.65 -25.90 -5.49
CA SER A 282 -17.27 -27.18 -5.16
C SER A 282 -17.76 -27.21 -3.70
N ARG A 283 -18.93 -27.83 -3.48
CA ARG A 283 -19.48 -28.06 -2.12
C ARG A 283 -18.49 -28.78 -1.20
N TRP A 284 -17.59 -29.60 -1.77
CA TRP A 284 -16.58 -30.35 -1.02
C TRP A 284 -15.40 -29.49 -0.58
N ALA A 285 -14.93 -28.60 -1.45
CA ALA A 285 -13.91 -27.62 -1.11
C ALA A 285 -14.43 -26.64 -0.04
N LYS A 286 -15.69 -26.20 -0.17
CA LYS A 286 -16.38 -25.38 0.85
C LYS A 286 -16.52 -26.13 2.17
N GLY A 287 -16.91 -27.41 2.15
CA GLY A 287 -16.97 -28.26 3.34
C GLY A 287 -15.62 -28.46 4.03
N GLY A 288 -14.57 -28.72 3.24
CA GLY A 288 -13.19 -28.83 3.75
C GLY A 288 -12.69 -27.55 4.40
N ARG A 289 -12.98 -26.39 3.78
CA ARG A 289 -12.68 -25.07 4.36
C ARG A 289 -13.40 -24.86 5.69
N THR A 290 -14.69 -25.19 5.76
CA THR A 290 -15.46 -25.08 7.00
C THR A 290 -14.89 -25.99 8.09
N LEU A 291 -14.57 -27.25 7.78
CA LEU A 291 -13.96 -28.18 8.74
C LEU A 291 -12.61 -27.68 9.25
N LEU A 292 -11.78 -27.13 8.37
CA LEU A 292 -10.49 -26.54 8.75
C LEU A 292 -10.67 -25.34 9.69
N LEU A 293 -11.59 -24.42 9.37
CA LEU A 293 -11.90 -23.26 10.22
C LEU A 293 -12.44 -23.68 11.58
N VAL A 294 -13.33 -24.68 11.64
CA VAL A 294 -13.85 -25.21 12.90
C VAL A 294 -12.75 -25.91 13.70
N THR A 295 -11.89 -26.69 13.05
CA THR A 295 -10.74 -27.34 13.74
C THR A 295 -9.81 -26.29 14.36
N ALA A 296 -9.48 -25.24 13.61
CA ALA A 296 -8.66 -24.14 14.12
C ALA A 296 -9.35 -23.39 15.28
N GLY A 297 -10.65 -23.14 15.18
CA GLY A 297 -11.43 -22.51 16.24
C GLY A 297 -11.46 -23.35 17.53
N LEU A 298 -11.67 -24.66 17.42
CA LEU A 298 -11.64 -25.58 18.57
C LEU A 298 -10.25 -25.63 19.22
N LEU A 299 -9.18 -25.64 18.41
CA LEU A 299 -7.81 -25.59 18.91
C LEU A 299 -7.53 -24.30 19.68
N LEU A 300 -7.99 -23.16 19.17
CA LEU A 300 -7.85 -21.88 19.86
C LEU A 300 -8.61 -21.85 21.19
N ILE A 301 -9.75 -22.53 21.29
CA ILE A 301 -10.50 -22.65 22.55
C ILE A 301 -9.76 -23.56 23.54
N GLU A 302 -9.26 -24.71 23.08
CA GLU A 302 -8.59 -25.70 23.95
C GLU A 302 -7.17 -25.29 24.37
N ILE A 303 -6.46 -24.48 23.56
CA ILE A 303 -5.10 -24.02 23.88
C ILE A 303 -5.10 -22.90 24.93
N GLN A 304 -6.15 -22.07 24.97
CA GLN A 304 -6.26 -20.91 25.85
C GLN A 304 -6.06 -21.28 27.34
N PRO A 305 -6.77 -22.28 27.91
CA PRO A 305 -6.56 -22.69 29.30
C PRO A 305 -5.13 -23.12 29.60
N LYS A 306 -4.45 -23.82 28.67
CA LYS A 306 -3.05 -24.23 28.88
C LYS A 306 -2.08 -23.06 28.86
N ILE A 307 -2.31 -22.08 28.00
CA ILE A 307 -1.52 -20.83 27.99
C ILE A 307 -1.71 -20.07 29.30
N ILE A 308 -2.95 -19.98 29.80
CA ILE A 308 -3.26 -19.32 31.07
C ILE A 308 -2.61 -20.06 32.24
N LEU A 309 -2.70 -21.40 32.29
CA LEU A 309 -2.05 -22.23 33.31
C LEU A 309 -0.53 -22.02 33.31
N TRP A 310 0.08 -22.05 32.13
CA TRP A 310 1.51 -21.78 31.97
C TRP A 310 1.89 -20.37 32.42
N LEU A 311 1.09 -19.36 32.08
CA LEU A 311 1.31 -17.99 32.52
C LEU A 311 1.22 -17.90 34.05
N ILE A 312 0.25 -18.57 34.68
CA ILE A 312 0.11 -18.63 36.14
C ILE A 312 1.32 -19.34 36.76
N GLU A 313 1.79 -20.45 36.21
CA GLU A 313 2.99 -21.16 36.70
C GLU A 313 4.25 -20.30 36.61
N VAL A 314 4.41 -19.53 35.54
CA VAL A 314 5.56 -18.63 35.32
C VAL A 314 5.49 -17.38 36.20
N THR A 315 4.28 -16.88 36.48
CA THR A 315 4.06 -15.64 37.23
C THR A 315 3.81 -15.85 38.73
N SER A 316 3.46 -17.07 39.17
CA SER A 316 3.17 -17.35 40.57
C SER A 316 4.47 -17.40 41.39
N PRO A 317 4.57 -16.67 42.52
CA PRO A 317 5.77 -16.66 43.34
C PRO A 317 6.01 -18.05 43.95
N LYS A 318 7.20 -18.60 43.74
CA LYS A 318 7.65 -19.77 44.51
C LYS A 318 7.57 -19.42 46.00
N ALA A 319 6.94 -20.30 46.78
CA ALA A 319 6.61 -20.07 48.19
C ALA A 319 7.78 -19.40 48.95
N GLY A 320 7.57 -18.16 49.41
CA GLY A 320 8.51 -17.41 50.23
C GLY A 320 9.16 -16.16 49.61
N HIS A 321 8.90 -15.81 48.34
CA HIS A 321 9.43 -14.57 47.74
C HIS A 321 8.33 -13.56 47.39
N ARG A 322 8.45 -12.33 47.91
CA ARG A 322 7.54 -11.21 47.62
C ARG A 322 7.92 -10.61 46.26
N GLN A 323 7.15 -10.92 45.22
CA GLN A 323 7.41 -10.47 43.86
C GLN A 323 7.09 -8.97 43.71
N THR A 324 7.98 -8.19 43.10
CA THR A 324 7.74 -6.78 42.77
C THR A 324 7.01 -6.68 41.44
N THR A 325 6.28 -5.58 41.21
CA THR A 325 5.56 -5.29 39.95
C THR A 325 6.47 -5.30 38.72
N MET A 326 7.77 -5.10 38.89
CA MET A 326 8.75 -5.15 37.81
C MET A 326 9.09 -6.58 37.39
N GLU A 327 9.11 -7.52 38.34
CA GLU A 327 9.39 -8.93 38.06
C GLU A 327 8.19 -9.62 37.38
N THR A 328 6.96 -9.24 37.73
CA THR A 328 5.75 -9.70 37.01
C THR A 328 5.68 -9.12 35.60
N LEU A 329 6.07 -7.85 35.41
CA LEU A 329 6.14 -7.23 34.09
C LEU A 329 7.20 -7.90 33.20
N LYS A 330 8.39 -8.18 33.75
CA LYS A 330 9.43 -8.94 33.04
C LYS A 330 8.93 -10.32 32.65
N ALA A 331 8.32 -11.07 33.57
CA ALA A 331 7.76 -12.39 33.30
C ALA A 331 6.74 -12.36 32.15
N LEU A 332 5.82 -11.38 32.15
CA LEU A 332 4.85 -11.16 31.06
C LEU A 332 5.53 -10.84 29.72
N ILE A 333 6.59 -10.02 29.72
CA ILE A 333 7.33 -9.69 28.49
C ILE A 333 8.07 -10.92 27.95
N THR A 334 8.73 -11.71 28.81
CA THR A 334 9.34 -12.99 28.39
C THR A 334 8.31 -13.99 27.89
N ALA A 335 7.14 -14.04 28.51
CA ALA A 335 6.04 -14.90 28.10
C ALA A 335 5.49 -14.50 26.72
N ALA A 336 5.27 -13.21 26.49
CA ALA A 336 4.86 -12.67 25.20
C ALA A 336 5.93 -12.90 24.11
N ALA A 337 7.21 -12.73 24.44
CA ALA A 337 8.32 -12.98 23.51
C ALA A 337 8.44 -14.46 23.12
N ALA A 338 8.19 -15.38 24.07
CA ALA A 338 8.18 -16.82 23.80
C ALA A 338 7.02 -17.23 22.87
N ILE A 339 5.86 -16.60 22.99
CA ILE A 339 4.70 -16.84 22.11
C ILE A 339 4.95 -16.30 20.68
N VAL A 340 5.71 -15.22 20.53
CA VAL A 340 6.05 -14.64 19.22
C VAL A 340 7.15 -15.41 18.49
N THR A 341 7.96 -16.20 19.22
CA THR A 341 9.09 -16.96 18.68
C THR A 341 8.82 -18.46 18.49
N ALA A 342 7.67 -18.95 18.95
CA ALA A 342 7.19 -20.32 18.76
C ALA A 342 6.18 -20.41 17.60
#